data_AF-A0A1J8Q875-F1
#
_entry.id   AF-A0A1J8Q875-F1
#
_cell.length_a   1.000
_cell.length_b   1.000
_cell.length_c   1.000
_cell.angle_alpha   90.00
_cell.angle_beta   90.00
_cell.angle_gamma   90.00
#
_symmetry.space_group_name_H-M   'P 1'
#
loop_
_entity.id
_entity.type
_entity.pdbx_description
1 polymer ?
#
loop_
_entity_poly.entity_id
_entity_poly.type
_entity_poly.pdbx_seq_one_letter_code
_entity_poly.pdbx_strand_id
1 'polypeptide(L)'
;MACPDSVTTKNLTGKLRLNKSLSDSVDQTLKLQGISYLMRTAISILSLTLELNHYTDDAGVERIDIKQILSGGLKAPDDNLVINNEDSRRDDHIFGPLVINPRRTKVDKLEIDFLKEGWTEDTHEDGVIYCVVRSDTEKTGKDWAVHVVIVLGTGLTECILSGLLSVEGKKVLHIDRNDYYGGESASLNLTQLYRKFRPDQSPPTELGRDRDYAVDLIPKFIIASGELVKILVHTDVLRYLEFKQIAGSFVYTNAKISKVPSTEGEAVSSPLMGLFEKYRAKKFFVFLQGWKEDDPATHKGLNLDKLTMRQVYQHFGLEPGTQDFIGHALALYLDDDYLNKPARETYERIVLYTTSMARWGKSPYIYPLYGLGELPQSFARLSAIYGGTYMLDKQVDEIVLNDDGTFAGVRSGDETVRAKMVIGDPSYFGAGKEADGGRLRVVEDGKVVRAICILKHPIPGTDGSDSVQIIIPQNQVNRRNDIYIAMVSSTHKVCADNIYVAIVSTIVETSVPEKEIQPGLQLLGPIHEKFVTVSPIYTPVSDGTQDKIYITRSYDATSHFETVVEDVQDVFKRVMGKDLELKKREADFDQ
;
A
#
# COMPACT_ATOMS: atom_id res chain seq x y z
N MET A 1 -17.71 21.34 43.72
CA MET A 1 -19.00 21.46 43.02
C MET A 1 -18.97 22.75 42.22
N ALA A 2 -18.90 22.68 40.89
CA ALA A 2 -18.72 23.86 40.02
C ALA A 2 -20.05 24.59 39.71
N CYS A 3 -21.20 24.00 40.05
CA CYS A 3 -22.53 24.54 39.82
C CYS A 3 -23.40 24.38 41.08
N PRO A 4 -24.32 25.32 41.40
CA PRO A 4 -25.28 25.16 42.49
C PRO A 4 -26.28 24.04 42.22
N ASP A 5 -26.78 23.38 43.27
CA ASP A 5 -27.78 22.29 43.18
C ASP A 5 -29.12 22.73 42.57
N SER A 6 -29.35 24.04 42.45
CA SER A 6 -30.55 24.62 41.81
C SER A 6 -30.49 24.68 40.28
N VAL A 7 -29.35 24.36 39.67
CA VAL A 7 -29.14 24.38 38.23
C VAL A 7 -29.36 22.98 37.68
N THR A 8 -30.31 22.83 36.76
CA THR A 8 -30.67 21.56 36.12
C THR A 8 -30.65 21.71 34.60
N THR A 9 -30.82 20.62 33.85
CA THR A 9 -30.92 20.72 32.38
C THR A 9 -32.13 21.51 31.90
N LYS A 10 -33.11 21.82 32.75
CA LYS A 10 -34.25 22.71 32.47
C LYS A 10 -34.05 24.16 32.90
N ASN A 11 -32.95 24.45 33.60
CA ASN A 11 -32.63 25.78 34.08
C ASN A 11 -31.11 25.99 34.08
N LEU A 12 -30.57 26.32 32.90
CA LEU A 12 -29.15 26.59 32.68
C LEU A 12 -28.79 28.08 32.79
N THR A 13 -29.74 28.92 33.20
CA THR A 13 -29.54 30.38 33.27
C THR A 13 -28.45 30.74 34.28
N GLY A 14 -27.43 31.46 33.82
CA GLY A 14 -26.29 31.80 34.66
C GLY A 14 -25.10 32.36 33.89
N LYS A 15 -24.01 32.62 34.62
CA LYS A 15 -22.73 33.03 34.02
C LYS A 15 -21.69 31.95 34.23
N LEU A 16 -21.20 31.36 33.14
CA LEU A 16 -20.19 30.32 33.16
C LEU A 16 -18.86 30.87 32.69
N ARG A 17 -17.81 30.71 33.49
CA ARG A 17 -16.45 31.12 33.14
C ARG A 17 -15.58 29.89 32.94
N LEU A 18 -14.90 29.81 31.79
CA LEU A 18 -13.97 28.72 31.51
C LEU A 18 -12.84 28.71 32.54
N ASN A 19 -12.69 27.60 33.27
CA ASN A 19 -11.56 27.38 34.16
C ASN A 19 -10.45 26.63 33.43
N LYS A 20 -9.46 27.38 32.91
CA LYS A 20 -8.33 26.81 32.17
C LYS A 20 -7.47 25.82 32.96
N SER A 21 -7.44 25.90 34.30
CA SER A 21 -6.63 24.95 35.09
C SER A 21 -7.30 23.58 35.24
N LEU A 22 -8.61 23.48 34.97
CA LEU A 22 -9.40 22.25 35.06
C LEU A 22 -9.92 21.80 33.69
N SER A 23 -9.53 22.47 32.61
CA SER A 23 -9.96 22.17 31.25
C SER A 23 -8.78 21.65 30.44
N ASP A 24 -9.03 20.64 29.60
CA ASP A 24 -8.04 20.17 28.65
C ASP A 24 -7.79 21.19 27.54
N SER A 25 -6.63 21.07 26.89
CA SER A 25 -6.31 21.91 25.73
C SER A 25 -7.19 21.54 24.53
N VAL A 26 -7.85 22.55 23.96
CA VAL A 26 -8.64 22.40 22.72
C VAL A 26 -7.78 22.39 21.44
N ASP A 27 -6.46 22.55 21.57
CA ASP A 27 -5.55 22.72 20.42
C ASP A 27 -5.63 21.56 19.42
N GLN A 28 -5.63 20.32 19.94
CA GLN A 28 -5.68 19.13 19.09
C GLN A 28 -7.00 19.03 18.33
N THR A 29 -8.12 19.35 18.98
CA THR A 29 -9.45 19.40 18.35
C THR A 29 -9.50 20.44 17.24
N LEU A 30 -9.03 21.67 17.50
CA LEU A 30 -9.00 22.74 16.51
C LEU A 30 -8.06 22.41 15.33
N LYS A 31 -6.94 21.73 15.59
CA LYS A 31 -6.02 21.25 14.54
C LYS A 31 -6.73 20.25 13.62
N LEU A 32 -7.49 19.32 14.20
CA LEU A 32 -8.27 18.34 13.44
C LEU A 32 -9.39 18.98 12.62
N GLN A 33 -9.93 20.11 13.07
CA GLN A 33 -10.91 20.91 12.32
C GLN A 33 -10.28 21.82 11.25
N GLY A 34 -8.95 21.74 11.05
CA GLY A 34 -8.25 22.51 10.02
C GLY A 34 -8.02 23.98 10.36
N ILE A 35 -8.10 24.36 11.64
CA ILE A 35 -7.86 25.74 12.10
C ILE A 35 -6.36 26.04 12.08
N SER A 36 -5.99 27.19 11.50
CA SER A 36 -4.59 27.58 11.32
C SER A 36 -3.85 27.70 12.66
N TYR A 37 -2.54 27.44 12.66
CA TYR A 37 -1.71 27.54 13.87
C TYR A 37 -1.80 28.92 14.55
N LEU A 38 -1.79 30.00 13.76
CA LEU A 38 -1.95 31.36 14.26
C LEU A 38 -3.29 31.56 14.99
N MET A 39 -4.39 31.09 14.41
CA MET A 39 -5.71 31.16 15.04
C MET A 39 -5.80 30.29 16.30
N ARG A 40 -5.23 29.07 16.28
CA ARG A 40 -5.18 28.19 17.47
C ARG A 40 -4.40 28.83 18.61
N THR A 41 -3.29 29.50 18.29
CA THR A 41 -2.47 30.24 19.27
C THR A 41 -3.24 31.43 19.85
N ALA A 42 -3.99 32.15 19.01
CA ALA A 42 -4.85 33.23 19.49
C ALA A 42 -5.98 32.72 20.40
N ILE A 43 -6.59 31.57 20.07
CA ILE A 43 -7.64 30.97 20.90
C ILE A 43 -7.08 30.49 22.26
N SER A 44 -5.87 29.91 22.28
CA SER A 44 -5.29 29.35 23.51
C SER A 44 -5.04 30.40 24.60
N ILE A 45 -4.77 31.65 24.24
CA ILE A 45 -4.55 32.76 25.19
C ILE A 45 -5.86 33.41 25.67
N LEU A 46 -6.96 33.28 24.94
CA LEU A 46 -8.26 33.88 25.30
C LEU A 46 -9.00 33.05 26.35
N SER A 47 -9.71 33.72 27.26
CA SER A 47 -10.66 33.09 28.19
C SER A 47 -12.08 33.46 27.79
N LEU A 48 -12.97 32.45 27.78
CA LEU A 48 -14.37 32.57 27.41
C LEU A 48 -15.25 32.63 28.67
N THR A 49 -16.18 33.58 28.68
CA THR A 49 -17.30 33.63 29.62
C THR A 49 -18.60 33.59 28.84
N LEU A 50 -19.51 32.71 29.23
CA LEU A 50 -20.86 32.59 28.67
C LEU A 50 -21.86 33.19 29.64
N GLU A 51 -22.70 34.11 29.18
CA GLU A 51 -23.92 34.50 29.88
C GLU A 51 -25.10 33.77 29.20
N LEU A 52 -25.69 32.82 29.91
CA LEU A 52 -26.77 31.96 29.43
C LEU A 52 -28.11 32.45 29.97
N ASN A 53 -29.12 32.50 29.10
CA ASN A 53 -30.52 32.70 29.47
C ASN A 53 -31.37 31.58 28.86
N HIS A 54 -31.85 30.66 29.70
CA HIS A 54 -32.65 29.51 29.32
C HIS A 54 -34.12 29.73 29.68
N TYR A 55 -34.99 29.66 28.69
CA TYR A 55 -36.42 29.94 28.84
C TYR A 55 -37.25 29.13 27.83
N THR A 56 -38.56 29.11 28.05
CA THR A 56 -39.53 28.70 27.05
C THR A 56 -40.23 29.95 26.54
N ASP A 57 -40.29 30.12 25.22
CA ASP A 57 -40.94 31.28 24.61
C ASP A 57 -42.49 31.20 24.68
N ASP A 58 -43.16 32.26 24.26
CA ASP A 58 -44.63 32.33 24.25
C ASP A 58 -45.28 31.28 23.33
N ALA A 59 -44.52 30.67 22.41
CA ALA A 59 -44.97 29.59 21.53
C ALA A 59 -44.71 28.19 22.12
N GLY A 60 -44.17 28.10 23.33
CA GLY A 60 -43.84 26.84 23.99
C GLY A 60 -42.54 26.19 23.51
N VAL A 61 -41.71 26.92 22.75
CA VAL A 61 -40.42 26.42 22.24
C VAL A 61 -39.32 26.73 23.25
N GLU A 62 -38.55 25.70 23.59
CA GLU A 62 -37.42 25.82 24.51
C GLU A 62 -36.24 26.52 23.83
N ARG A 63 -35.64 27.52 24.49
CA ARG A 63 -34.58 28.38 23.94
C ARG A 63 -33.46 28.64 24.93
N ILE A 64 -32.25 28.81 24.40
CA ILE A 64 -31.10 29.28 25.16
C ILE A 64 -30.45 30.42 24.40
N ASP A 65 -30.46 31.61 24.98
CA ASP A 65 -29.66 32.72 24.46
C ASP A 65 -28.27 32.67 25.12
N ILE A 66 -27.23 32.72 24.29
CA ILE A 66 -25.83 32.56 24.74
C ILE A 66 -25.03 33.78 24.32
N LYS A 67 -24.70 34.63 25.27
CA LYS A 67 -23.82 35.76 25.03
C LYS A 67 -22.39 35.41 25.38
N GLN A 68 -21.50 35.56 24.41
CA GLN A 68 -20.09 35.16 24.52
C GLN A 68 -19.18 36.36 24.79
N ILE A 69 -18.41 36.31 25.88
CA ILE A 69 -17.48 37.37 26.29
C ILE A 69 -16.07 36.79 26.30
N LEU A 70 -15.20 37.32 25.43
CA LEU A 70 -13.79 36.96 25.37
C LEU A 70 -12.94 37.96 26.16
N SER A 71 -11.89 37.47 26.85
CA SER A 71 -10.91 38.34 27.49
C SER A 71 -10.20 39.25 26.49
N GLY A 72 -9.86 40.48 26.91
CA GLY A 72 -9.19 41.45 26.05
C GLY A 72 -10.12 42.34 25.22
N GLY A 73 -11.43 42.31 25.47
CA GLY A 73 -12.41 43.21 24.84
C GLY A 73 -12.91 42.76 23.46
N LEU A 74 -12.53 41.57 23.02
CA LEU A 74 -13.04 40.96 21.80
C LEU A 74 -14.49 40.48 22.02
N LYS A 75 -15.37 40.81 21.07
CA LYS A 75 -16.75 40.31 21.06
C LYS A 75 -16.82 39.08 20.16
N ALA A 76 -17.31 37.96 20.68
CA ALA A 76 -17.75 36.84 19.88
C ALA A 76 -19.24 37.02 19.54
N PRO A 77 -19.73 36.49 18.41
CA PRO A 77 -21.15 36.54 18.10
C PRO A 77 -21.96 35.74 19.11
N ASP A 78 -23.19 36.17 19.39
CA ASP A 78 -24.13 35.42 20.23
C ASP A 78 -24.39 34.03 19.62
N ASP A 79 -24.66 33.03 20.47
CA ASP A 79 -24.84 31.63 20.08
C ASP A 79 -26.20 31.09 20.53
N ASN A 80 -27.26 31.72 20.02
CA ASN A 80 -28.61 31.41 20.46
C ASN A 80 -29.10 30.08 19.86
N LEU A 81 -29.70 29.23 20.70
CA LEU A 81 -30.20 27.91 20.35
C LEU A 81 -31.73 27.86 20.45
N VAL A 82 -32.38 27.35 19.40
CA VAL A 82 -33.82 27.07 19.36
C VAL A 82 -34.01 25.56 19.39
N ILE A 83 -34.41 25.00 20.54
CA ILE A 83 -34.40 23.56 20.78
C ILE A 83 -35.68 22.93 20.23
N ASN A 84 -35.73 22.76 18.91
CA ASN A 84 -36.88 22.27 18.18
C ASN A 84 -36.60 21.03 17.31
N ASN A 85 -35.38 20.48 17.36
CA ASN A 85 -34.93 19.35 16.54
C ASN A 85 -34.94 19.65 15.03
N GLU A 86 -34.84 20.92 14.64
CA GLU A 86 -34.72 21.34 13.24
C GLU A 86 -33.29 21.79 12.91
N ASP A 87 -32.88 21.56 11.67
CA ASP A 87 -31.59 22.03 11.17
C ASP A 87 -31.65 23.54 10.93
N SER A 88 -30.70 24.26 11.53
CA SER A 88 -30.46 25.67 11.27
C SER A 88 -29.07 25.87 10.67
N ARG A 89 -28.91 26.87 9.78
CA ARG A 89 -27.63 27.19 9.14
C ARG A 89 -27.07 28.49 9.70
N ARG A 90 -25.76 28.51 9.92
CA ARG A 90 -25.04 29.68 10.44
C ARG A 90 -23.66 29.79 9.83
N ASP A 91 -23.24 30.99 9.47
CA ASP A 91 -21.85 31.27 9.13
C ASP A 91 -21.10 31.70 10.40
N ASP A 92 -20.15 30.87 10.86
CA ASP A 92 -19.27 31.18 11.98
C ASP A 92 -17.90 31.70 11.52
N HIS A 93 -17.35 32.63 12.27
CA HIS A 93 -16.09 33.30 11.97
C HIS A 93 -14.83 32.43 12.18
N ILE A 94 -14.89 31.41 13.04
CA ILE A 94 -13.80 30.47 13.28
C ILE A 94 -14.00 29.22 12.43
N PHE A 95 -15.24 28.72 12.42
CA PHE A 95 -15.56 27.41 11.89
C PHE A 95 -16.15 27.43 10.47
N GLY A 96 -16.52 28.61 9.96
CA GLY A 96 -17.16 28.77 8.65
C GLY A 96 -18.65 28.37 8.67
N PRO A 97 -19.24 28.05 7.51
CA PRO A 97 -20.62 27.61 7.40
C PRO A 97 -20.93 26.30 8.16
N LEU A 98 -21.95 26.34 9.01
CA LEU A 98 -22.39 25.28 9.93
C LEU A 98 -23.84 24.89 9.73
N VAL A 99 -24.16 23.63 10.01
CA VAL A 99 -25.52 23.13 10.26
C VAL A 99 -25.62 22.72 11.73
N ILE A 100 -26.60 23.25 12.43
CA ILE A 100 -26.80 23.10 13.87
C ILE A 100 -28.19 22.52 14.12
N ASN A 101 -28.27 21.40 14.84
CA ASN A 101 -29.53 20.75 15.23
C ASN A 101 -29.56 20.52 16.74
N PRO A 102 -30.18 21.44 17.50
CA PRO A 102 -30.38 21.29 18.94
C PRO A 102 -31.73 20.63 19.24
N ARG A 103 -31.72 19.65 20.14
CA ARG A 103 -32.92 18.90 20.55
C ARG A 103 -32.85 18.47 22.01
N ARG A 104 -34.01 18.36 22.65
CA ARG A 104 -34.11 17.66 23.93
C ARG A 104 -34.30 16.17 23.69
N THR A 105 -33.50 15.34 24.35
CA THR A 105 -33.58 13.88 24.22
C THR A 105 -33.31 13.19 25.55
N LYS A 106 -33.73 11.93 25.66
CA LYS A 106 -33.39 11.09 26.80
C LYS A 106 -31.95 10.57 26.67
N VAL A 107 -31.29 10.37 27.81
CA VAL A 107 -29.88 9.95 27.90
C VAL A 107 -29.64 8.63 27.17
N ASP A 108 -30.54 7.66 27.32
CA ASP A 108 -30.50 6.34 26.66
C ASP A 108 -30.59 6.43 25.13
N LYS A 109 -31.16 7.50 24.59
CA LYS A 109 -31.30 7.76 23.15
C LYS A 109 -30.09 8.48 22.53
N LEU A 110 -29.06 8.79 23.31
CA LEU A 110 -27.84 9.41 22.77
C LEU A 110 -27.08 8.40 21.90
N GLU A 111 -26.48 8.88 20.81
CA GLU A 111 -25.76 8.04 19.85
C GLU A 111 -24.34 7.67 20.32
N ILE A 112 -23.78 8.47 21.24
CA ILE A 112 -22.41 8.33 21.74
C ILE A 112 -22.46 7.81 23.18
N ASP A 113 -21.93 6.60 23.43
CA ASP A 113 -22.03 5.94 24.74
C ASP A 113 -21.36 6.71 25.88
N PHE A 114 -20.23 7.36 25.63
CA PHE A 114 -19.57 8.25 26.60
C PHE A 114 -20.50 9.35 27.14
N LEU A 115 -21.43 9.84 26.32
CA LEU A 115 -22.38 10.88 26.73
C LEU A 115 -23.55 10.32 27.56
N LYS A 116 -23.65 9.01 27.77
CA LYS A 116 -24.73 8.38 28.54
C LYS A 116 -24.43 8.29 30.04
N GLU A 117 -23.18 8.53 30.43
CA GLU A 117 -22.70 8.30 31.79
C GLU A 117 -22.59 9.59 32.62
N GLY A 118 -22.57 9.46 33.95
CA GLY A 118 -22.24 10.56 34.87
C GLY A 118 -23.35 11.60 35.11
N TRP A 119 -24.57 11.34 34.66
CA TRP A 119 -25.72 12.23 34.85
C TRP A 119 -26.41 12.03 36.20
N THR A 120 -27.03 13.09 36.70
CA THR A 120 -27.86 13.07 37.90
C THR A 120 -29.25 12.48 37.61
N GLU A 121 -29.95 12.02 38.65
CA GLU A 121 -31.29 11.42 38.50
C GLU A 121 -32.30 12.38 37.85
N ASP A 122 -32.27 13.67 38.19
CA ASP A 122 -33.11 14.70 37.57
C ASP A 122 -32.82 14.83 36.07
N THR A 123 -31.57 14.65 35.64
CA THR A 123 -31.21 14.67 34.21
C THR A 123 -31.74 13.45 33.47
N HIS A 124 -31.77 12.27 34.10
CA HIS A 124 -32.42 11.09 33.51
C HIS A 124 -33.94 11.28 33.37
N GLU A 125 -34.56 11.97 34.34
CA GLU A 125 -35.99 12.32 34.30
C GLU A 125 -36.31 13.41 33.26
N ASP A 126 -35.53 14.48 33.21
CA ASP A 126 -35.81 15.66 32.38
C ASP A 126 -35.21 15.59 30.97
N GLY A 127 -34.27 14.67 30.76
CA GLY A 127 -33.48 14.57 29.54
C GLY A 127 -32.37 15.63 29.45
N VAL A 128 -31.61 15.55 28.37
CA VAL A 128 -30.49 16.45 28.05
C VAL A 128 -30.82 17.31 26.84
N ILE A 129 -30.18 18.47 26.76
CA ILE A 129 -30.14 19.29 25.55
C ILE A 129 -28.95 18.80 24.74
N TYR A 130 -29.24 18.13 23.63
CA TYR A 130 -28.25 17.56 22.73
C TYR A 130 -28.16 18.42 21.46
N CYS A 131 -27.00 19.02 21.24
CA CYS A 131 -26.74 19.87 20.08
C CYS A 131 -25.73 19.20 19.16
N VAL A 132 -26.15 18.90 17.94
CA VAL A 132 -25.24 18.39 16.89
C VAL A 132 -24.83 19.56 16.01
N VAL A 133 -23.53 19.82 15.95
CA VAL A 133 -22.94 20.82 15.05
C VAL A 133 -22.08 20.10 14.02
N ARG A 134 -22.35 20.34 12.74
CA ARG A 134 -21.57 19.82 11.62
C ARG A 134 -21.19 20.95 10.67
N SER A 135 -20.10 20.78 9.91
CA SER A 135 -19.82 21.70 8.80
C SER A 135 -20.94 21.58 7.77
N ASP A 136 -21.35 22.71 7.17
CA ASP A 136 -22.17 22.68 5.97
C ASP A 136 -21.29 22.26 4.78
N THR A 137 -21.05 20.95 4.68
CA THR A 137 -20.11 20.36 3.72
C THR A 137 -20.45 20.71 2.27
N GLU A 138 -21.73 20.91 1.93
CA GLU A 138 -22.16 21.38 0.60
C GLU A 138 -21.59 22.75 0.27
N LYS A 139 -21.50 23.65 1.27
CA LYS A 139 -20.98 25.00 1.11
C LYS A 139 -19.48 25.10 1.31
N THR A 140 -18.89 24.28 2.20
CA THR A 140 -17.47 24.39 2.58
C THR A 140 -16.55 23.43 1.85
N GLY A 141 -17.07 22.31 1.33
CA GLY A 141 -16.28 21.17 0.87
C GLY A 141 -15.46 20.50 1.98
N LYS A 142 -15.69 20.85 3.25
CA LYS A 142 -14.96 20.33 4.41
C LYS A 142 -15.92 19.54 5.30
N ASP A 143 -15.44 18.40 5.80
CA ASP A 143 -16.11 17.59 6.82
C ASP A 143 -15.19 17.56 8.05
N TRP A 144 -15.77 17.68 9.25
CA TRP A 144 -15.04 17.63 10.51
C TRP A 144 -14.98 16.23 11.11
N ALA A 145 -15.65 15.26 10.48
CA ALA A 145 -15.49 13.86 10.81
C ALA A 145 -14.10 13.38 10.34
N VAL A 146 -13.34 12.81 11.28
CA VAL A 146 -12.09 12.13 10.96
C VAL A 146 -12.42 10.90 10.11
N HIS A 147 -12.16 10.97 8.81
CA HIS A 147 -12.30 9.82 7.91
C HIS A 147 -11.10 8.90 8.10
N VAL A 148 -11.28 7.90 8.96
CA VAL A 148 -10.37 6.77 9.06
C VAL A 148 -10.52 5.93 7.80
N VAL A 149 -9.40 5.60 7.16
CA VAL A 149 -9.30 4.53 6.18
C VAL A 149 -8.77 3.32 6.92
N ILE A 150 -9.50 2.21 6.87
CA ILE A 150 -9.02 0.94 7.43
C ILE A 150 -8.20 0.22 6.35
N VAL A 151 -7.01 -0.26 6.72
CA VAL A 151 -6.16 -1.09 5.87
C VAL A 151 -5.98 -2.44 6.57
N LEU A 152 -6.24 -3.55 5.86
CA LEU A 152 -6.20 -4.90 6.40
C LEU A 152 -5.10 -5.73 5.72
N GLY A 153 -4.16 -6.22 6.53
CA GLY A 153 -2.98 -6.96 6.07
C GLY A 153 -1.80 -6.04 5.79
N THR A 154 -0.62 -6.45 6.24
CA THR A 154 0.63 -5.68 6.10
C THR A 154 1.51 -6.19 4.96
N GLY A 155 0.87 -6.67 3.88
CA GLY A 155 1.57 -6.89 2.62
C GLY A 155 2.22 -5.60 2.13
N LEU A 156 3.21 -5.72 1.24
CA LEU A 156 3.89 -4.54 0.70
C LEU A 156 2.92 -3.57 0.02
N THR A 157 1.91 -4.10 -0.69
CA THR A 157 0.93 -3.31 -1.43
C THR A 157 0.12 -2.44 -0.47
N GLU A 158 -0.41 -3.05 0.59
CA GLU A 158 -1.19 -2.38 1.64
C GLU A 158 -0.34 -1.37 2.41
N CYS A 159 0.92 -1.69 2.72
CA CYS A 159 1.82 -0.78 3.40
C CYS A 159 2.16 0.45 2.54
N ILE A 160 2.44 0.28 1.23
CA ILE A 160 2.64 1.41 0.32
C ILE A 160 1.39 2.30 0.28
N LEU A 161 0.21 1.71 0.10
CA LEU A 161 -1.07 2.44 0.06
C LEU A 161 -1.33 3.17 1.37
N SER A 162 -1.12 2.52 2.52
CA SER A 162 -1.23 3.12 3.84
C SER A 162 -0.30 4.33 3.99
N GLY A 163 0.95 4.21 3.56
CA GLY A 163 1.92 5.30 3.56
C GLY A 163 1.49 6.47 2.69
N LEU A 164 1.12 6.20 1.43
CA LEU A 164 0.66 7.22 0.48
C LEU A 164 -0.59 7.95 0.97
N LEU A 165 -1.57 7.23 1.50
CA LEU A 165 -2.79 7.84 2.05
C LEU A 165 -2.51 8.70 3.27
N SER A 166 -1.60 8.28 4.14
CA SER A 166 -1.15 9.10 5.27
C SER A 166 -0.43 10.38 4.81
N VAL A 167 0.39 10.30 3.76
CA VAL A 167 1.04 11.48 3.15
C VAL A 167 0.00 12.43 2.53
N GLU A 168 -1.07 11.90 1.93
CA GLU A 168 -2.23 12.67 1.43
C GLU A 168 -3.16 13.19 2.55
N GLY A 169 -2.77 13.03 3.83
CA GLY A 169 -3.47 13.57 4.99
C GLY A 169 -4.66 12.73 5.47
N LYS A 170 -4.82 11.49 5.00
CA LYS A 170 -5.83 10.56 5.52
C LYS A 170 -5.38 9.99 6.87
N LYS A 171 -6.31 9.83 7.81
CA LYS A 171 -6.04 9.03 9.00
C LYS A 171 -6.18 7.56 8.66
N VAL A 172 -5.16 6.77 8.95
CA VAL A 172 -5.13 5.35 8.59
C VAL A 172 -5.12 4.50 9.86
N LEU A 173 -6.00 3.50 9.92
CA LEU A 173 -5.92 2.41 10.89
C LEU A 173 -5.54 1.14 10.12
N HIS A 174 -4.34 0.63 10.37
CA HIS A 174 -3.78 -0.51 9.67
C HIS A 174 -3.75 -1.71 10.61
N ILE A 175 -4.44 -2.80 10.26
CA ILE A 175 -4.65 -3.97 11.10
C ILE A 175 -4.08 -5.20 10.40
N ASP A 176 -3.34 -6.04 11.12
CA ASP A 176 -2.95 -7.38 10.68
C ASP A 176 -3.32 -8.41 11.75
N ARG A 177 -3.85 -9.55 11.28
CA ARG A 177 -4.14 -10.71 12.11
C ARG A 177 -2.89 -11.48 12.54
N ASN A 178 -1.75 -11.27 11.86
CA ASN A 178 -0.48 -11.91 12.18
C ASN A 178 0.31 -11.08 13.20
N ASP A 179 1.18 -11.74 13.96
CA ASP A 179 2.11 -11.12 14.92
C ASP A 179 3.40 -10.57 14.25
N TYR A 180 3.46 -10.60 12.92
CA TYR A 180 4.58 -10.14 12.10
C TYR A 180 4.10 -9.35 10.87
N TYR A 181 4.99 -8.53 10.31
CA TYR A 181 4.74 -7.78 9.08
C TYR A 181 4.93 -8.62 7.80
N GLY A 182 4.23 -8.23 6.72
CA GLY A 182 4.52 -8.68 5.36
C GLY A 182 3.51 -9.65 4.76
N GLY A 183 2.55 -10.16 5.55
CA GLY A 183 1.51 -11.09 5.09
C GLY A 183 2.10 -12.28 4.33
N GLU A 184 1.63 -12.53 3.11
CA GLU A 184 2.15 -13.60 2.24
C GLU A 184 3.58 -13.35 1.73
N SER A 185 4.03 -12.10 1.73
CA SER A 185 5.37 -11.66 1.30
C SER A 185 6.36 -11.46 2.44
N ALA A 186 6.06 -11.98 3.64
CA ALA A 186 6.91 -11.83 4.82
C ALA A 186 8.33 -12.41 4.64
N SER A 187 9.30 -11.82 5.34
CA SER A 187 10.65 -12.35 5.50
C SER A 187 10.75 -13.09 6.83
N LEU A 188 11.06 -14.38 6.79
CA LEU A 188 11.09 -15.25 7.96
C LEU A 188 12.52 -15.53 8.41
N ASN A 189 12.74 -15.59 9.72
CA ASN A 189 13.97 -16.23 10.22
C ASN A 189 13.93 -17.75 9.99
N LEU A 190 15.03 -18.42 10.29
CA LEU A 190 15.19 -19.84 10.00
C LEU A 190 14.22 -20.71 10.83
N THR A 191 14.00 -20.38 12.11
CA THR A 191 13.06 -21.07 12.99
C THR A 191 11.62 -20.94 12.48
N GLN A 192 11.21 -19.75 12.06
CA GLN A 192 9.90 -19.48 11.48
C GLN A 192 9.72 -20.21 10.15
N LEU A 193 10.75 -20.24 9.30
CA LEU A 193 10.75 -20.97 8.03
C LEU A 193 10.51 -22.47 8.25
N TYR A 194 11.24 -23.08 9.19
CA TYR A 194 11.05 -24.48 9.55
C TYR A 194 9.70 -24.72 10.19
N ARG A 195 9.25 -23.88 11.13
CA ARG A 195 7.91 -23.99 11.73
C ARG A 195 6.81 -23.99 10.68
N LYS A 196 6.95 -23.16 9.63
CA LYS A 196 5.96 -23.04 8.56
C LYS A 196 5.93 -24.26 7.64
N PHE A 197 7.08 -24.81 7.28
CA PHE A 197 7.17 -25.85 6.23
C PHE A 197 7.45 -27.26 6.76
N ARG A 198 8.00 -27.38 7.96
CA ARG A 198 8.41 -28.63 8.63
C ARG A 198 8.24 -28.47 10.15
N PRO A 199 7.00 -28.33 10.66
CA PRO A 199 6.74 -28.00 12.06
C PRO A 199 7.36 -28.97 13.07
N ASP A 200 7.55 -30.23 12.66
CA ASP A 200 8.14 -31.29 13.49
C ASP A 200 9.68 -31.33 13.44
N GLN A 201 10.34 -30.39 12.74
CA GLN A 201 11.78 -30.35 12.57
C GLN A 201 12.36 -29.02 13.04
N SER A 202 13.46 -29.08 13.80
CA SER A 202 14.28 -27.91 14.09
C SER A 202 15.26 -27.65 12.95
N PRO A 203 15.64 -26.37 12.70
CA PRO A 203 16.66 -26.06 11.72
C PRO A 203 18.00 -26.76 12.00
N PRO A 204 18.69 -27.30 10.97
CA PRO A 204 20.03 -27.85 11.11
C PRO A 204 21.02 -26.80 11.63
N THR A 205 21.81 -27.17 12.65
CA THR A 205 22.75 -26.26 13.32
C THR A 205 23.83 -25.70 12.41
N GLU A 206 24.17 -26.43 11.34
CA GLU A 206 25.15 -26.04 10.33
C GLU A 206 24.68 -24.90 9.42
N LEU A 207 23.40 -24.53 9.47
CA LEU A 207 22.88 -23.34 8.80
C LEU A 207 23.22 -22.05 9.55
N GLY A 208 23.77 -22.12 10.76
CA GLY A 208 24.18 -20.94 11.52
C GLY A 208 23.08 -20.41 12.44
N ARG A 209 23.15 -19.12 12.77
CA ARG A 209 22.27 -18.53 13.81
C ARG A 209 20.97 -18.04 13.19
N ASP A 210 19.87 -18.24 13.91
CA ASP A 210 18.53 -17.87 13.47
C ASP A 210 18.40 -16.39 13.05
N ARG A 211 19.01 -15.48 13.83
CA ARG A 211 18.99 -14.03 13.59
C ARG A 211 19.72 -13.58 12.32
N ASP A 212 20.52 -14.46 11.70
CA ASP A 212 21.23 -14.12 10.46
C ASP A 212 20.32 -14.32 9.24
N TYR A 213 19.08 -14.79 9.44
CA TYR A 213 18.13 -15.11 8.38
C TYR A 213 16.96 -14.12 8.30
N ALA A 214 16.66 -13.73 7.07
CA ALA A 214 15.46 -13.00 6.68
C ALA A 214 15.04 -13.52 5.29
N VAL A 215 14.48 -14.72 5.27
CA VAL A 215 14.11 -15.46 4.05
C VAL A 215 12.74 -15.01 3.57
N ASP A 216 12.71 -14.27 2.47
CA ASP A 216 11.45 -13.88 1.84
C ASP A 216 10.67 -15.10 1.35
N LEU A 217 9.37 -15.12 1.64
CA LEU A 217 8.45 -16.10 1.06
C LEU A 217 8.21 -15.84 -0.44
N ILE A 218 8.28 -14.58 -0.86
CA ILE A 218 8.06 -14.13 -2.23
C ILE A 218 9.14 -13.09 -2.59
N PRO A 219 10.32 -13.52 -3.07
CA PRO A 219 11.40 -12.59 -3.39
C PRO A 219 11.10 -11.87 -4.70
N LYS A 220 11.27 -10.55 -4.67
CA LYS A 220 11.12 -9.66 -5.80
C LYS A 220 12.23 -8.62 -5.76
N PHE A 221 12.82 -8.36 -6.92
CA PHE A 221 13.83 -7.33 -7.10
C PHE A 221 13.20 -6.00 -7.52
N ILE A 222 13.84 -4.91 -7.11
CA ILE A 222 13.39 -3.55 -7.42
C ILE A 222 14.18 -3.07 -8.64
N ILE A 223 13.51 -2.63 -9.69
CA ILE A 223 14.16 -1.99 -10.83
C ILE A 223 14.66 -0.61 -10.41
N ALA A 224 15.95 -0.32 -10.60
CA ALA A 224 16.63 0.84 -10.02
C ALA A 224 16.10 2.21 -10.47
N SER A 225 15.45 2.28 -11.63
CA SER A 225 14.76 3.47 -12.14
C SER A 225 13.23 3.28 -12.21
N GLY A 226 12.73 2.19 -11.63
CA GLY A 226 11.31 1.83 -11.63
C GLY A 226 10.48 2.70 -10.71
N GLU A 227 9.17 2.54 -10.82
CA GLU A 227 8.22 3.39 -10.14
C GLU A 227 8.24 3.21 -8.62
N LEU A 228 8.52 1.98 -8.13
CA LEU A 228 8.71 1.74 -6.69
C LEU A 228 9.80 2.63 -6.11
N VAL A 229 10.95 2.79 -6.79
CA VAL A 229 12.02 3.69 -6.31
C VAL A 229 11.53 5.13 -6.26
N LYS A 230 10.73 5.58 -7.23
CA LYS A 230 10.15 6.93 -7.21
C LYS A 230 9.20 7.11 -6.04
N ILE A 231 8.37 6.11 -5.72
CA ILE A 231 7.50 6.11 -4.54
C ILE A 231 8.34 6.18 -3.26
N LEU A 232 9.40 5.37 -3.15
CA LEU A 232 10.28 5.37 -1.97
C LEU A 232 10.98 6.72 -1.77
N VAL A 233 11.41 7.39 -2.86
CA VAL A 233 11.98 8.75 -2.82
C VAL A 233 10.92 9.77 -2.42
N HIS A 234 9.74 9.72 -3.03
CA HIS A 234 8.65 10.67 -2.79
C HIS A 234 8.15 10.62 -1.35
N THR A 235 8.05 9.41 -0.79
CA THR A 235 7.61 9.17 0.59
C THR A 235 8.72 9.29 1.63
N ASP A 236 9.97 9.53 1.22
CA ASP A 236 11.13 9.73 2.10
C ASP A 236 11.47 8.52 3.02
N VAL A 237 10.97 7.33 2.65
CA VAL A 237 11.24 6.08 3.39
C VAL A 237 12.64 5.52 3.13
N LEU A 238 13.33 5.99 2.09
CA LEU A 238 14.72 5.63 1.81
C LEU A 238 15.66 5.92 2.98
N ARG A 239 15.30 6.82 3.90
CA ARG A 239 16.06 7.10 5.12
C ARG A 239 16.20 5.89 6.05
N TYR A 240 15.32 4.89 5.89
CA TYR A 240 15.27 3.68 6.72
C TYR A 240 15.82 2.45 6.01
N LEU A 241 16.19 2.58 4.73
CA LEU A 241 16.48 1.44 3.87
C LEU A 241 17.87 1.57 3.25
N GLU A 242 18.64 0.50 3.36
CA GLU A 242 19.89 0.35 2.64
C GLU A 242 19.69 -0.66 1.51
N PHE A 243 20.11 -0.31 0.30
CA PHE A 243 19.98 -1.17 -0.87
C PHE A 243 21.33 -1.64 -1.36
N LYS A 244 21.36 -2.88 -1.83
CA LYS A 244 22.48 -3.44 -2.56
C LYS A 244 22.06 -3.84 -3.96
N GLN A 245 22.95 -3.60 -4.92
CA GLN A 245 22.73 -4.02 -6.30
C GLN A 245 22.84 -5.53 -6.44
N ILE A 246 21.97 -6.13 -7.24
CA ILE A 246 22.07 -7.54 -7.62
C ILE A 246 23.24 -7.74 -8.58
N ALA A 247 24.06 -8.77 -8.39
CA ALA A 247 25.31 -8.92 -9.12
C ALA A 247 25.15 -9.32 -10.60
N GLY A 248 24.05 -9.97 -10.98
CA GLY A 248 23.81 -10.30 -12.39
C GLY A 248 22.37 -10.61 -12.75
N SER A 249 22.06 -10.40 -14.03
CA SER A 249 20.80 -10.81 -14.66
C SER A 249 21.14 -11.75 -15.83
N PHE A 250 20.56 -12.94 -15.82
CA PHE A 250 20.85 -14.01 -16.75
C PHE A 250 19.56 -14.50 -17.42
N VAL A 251 19.69 -15.01 -18.64
CA VAL A 251 18.62 -15.67 -19.37
C VAL A 251 19.08 -17.08 -19.74
N TYR A 252 18.17 -18.04 -19.60
CA TYR A 252 18.39 -19.41 -20.04
C TYR A 252 18.05 -19.54 -21.52
N THR A 253 18.99 -20.03 -22.32
CA THR A 253 18.79 -20.37 -23.73
C THR A 253 19.60 -21.61 -24.08
N ASN A 254 19.05 -22.51 -24.90
CA ASN A 254 19.77 -23.70 -25.39
C ASN A 254 20.51 -24.49 -24.28
N ALA A 255 19.83 -24.75 -23.16
CA ALA A 255 20.37 -25.46 -22.01
C ALA A 255 21.51 -24.78 -21.23
N LYS A 256 21.72 -23.47 -21.43
CA LYS A 256 22.74 -22.69 -20.71
C LYS A 256 22.19 -21.36 -20.24
N ILE A 257 22.69 -20.85 -19.13
CA ILE A 257 22.46 -19.47 -18.71
C ILE A 257 23.53 -18.56 -19.33
N SER A 258 23.15 -17.34 -19.68
CA SER A 258 24.05 -16.32 -20.19
C SER A 258 23.61 -14.95 -19.72
N LYS A 259 24.56 -14.04 -19.50
CA LYS A 259 24.26 -12.68 -19.07
C LYS A 259 23.38 -11.98 -20.11
N VAL A 260 22.33 -11.30 -19.64
CA VAL A 260 21.44 -10.52 -20.49
C VAL A 260 22.20 -9.31 -21.06
N PRO A 261 22.36 -9.19 -22.39
CA PRO A 261 23.02 -8.04 -22.98
C PRO A 261 22.11 -6.82 -22.88
N SER A 262 22.63 -5.74 -22.30
CA SER A 262 21.87 -4.50 -22.05
C SER A 262 22.41 -3.28 -22.78
N THR A 263 23.58 -3.42 -23.41
CA THR A 263 24.25 -2.36 -24.17
C THR A 263 24.67 -2.87 -25.54
N GLU A 264 25.00 -1.93 -26.46
CA GLU A 264 25.59 -2.28 -27.76
C GLU A 264 26.85 -3.14 -27.61
N GLY A 265 27.73 -2.79 -26.66
CA GLY A 265 28.98 -3.52 -26.41
C GLY A 265 28.73 -4.95 -25.92
N GLU A 266 27.79 -5.14 -24.99
CA GLU A 266 27.40 -6.46 -24.51
C GLU A 266 26.67 -7.29 -25.58
N ALA A 267 25.86 -6.67 -26.44
CA ALA A 267 25.17 -7.36 -27.52
C ALA A 267 26.16 -7.97 -28.53
N VAL A 268 27.26 -7.27 -28.85
CA VAL A 268 28.29 -7.76 -29.77
C VAL A 268 29.12 -8.89 -29.15
N SER A 269 29.36 -8.89 -27.84
CA SER A 269 30.11 -9.95 -27.14
C SER A 269 29.24 -11.14 -26.71
N SER A 270 27.92 -10.97 -26.66
CA SER A 270 26.99 -11.99 -26.13
C SER A 270 27.06 -13.34 -26.87
N PRO A 271 27.04 -14.48 -26.15
CA PRO A 271 26.96 -15.81 -26.77
C PRO A 271 25.53 -16.18 -27.22
N LEU A 272 24.52 -15.35 -26.91
CA LEU A 272 23.10 -15.65 -27.20
C LEU A 272 22.75 -15.60 -28.69
N MET A 273 23.57 -14.93 -29.50
CA MET A 273 23.26 -14.62 -30.89
C MET A 273 24.40 -14.99 -31.83
N GLY A 274 24.08 -15.48 -33.03
CA GLY A 274 25.04 -15.63 -34.12
C GLY A 274 25.52 -14.26 -34.66
N LEU A 275 26.60 -14.26 -35.44
CA LEU A 275 27.24 -13.03 -35.94
C LEU A 275 26.28 -12.08 -36.70
N PHE A 276 25.44 -12.62 -37.58
CA PHE A 276 24.46 -11.82 -38.34
C PHE A 276 23.34 -11.28 -37.46
N GLU A 277 22.89 -12.08 -36.50
CA GLU A 277 21.84 -11.68 -35.56
C GLU A 277 22.31 -10.57 -34.62
N LYS A 278 23.58 -10.61 -34.17
CA LYS A 278 24.20 -9.53 -33.39
C LYS A 278 24.14 -8.18 -34.11
N TYR A 279 24.31 -8.16 -35.42
CA TYR A 279 24.21 -6.92 -36.20
C TYR A 279 22.78 -6.38 -36.27
N ARG A 280 21.77 -7.26 -36.40
CA ARG A 280 20.35 -6.87 -36.37
C ARG A 280 19.92 -6.39 -34.99
N ALA A 281 20.29 -7.11 -33.93
CA ALA A 281 20.05 -6.72 -32.55
C ALA A 281 20.72 -5.37 -32.21
N LYS A 282 21.97 -5.16 -32.63
CA LYS A 282 22.64 -3.86 -32.50
C LYS A 282 21.85 -2.73 -33.15
N LYS A 283 21.35 -2.91 -34.38
CA LYS A 283 20.52 -1.89 -35.05
C LYS A 283 19.23 -1.57 -34.29
N PHE A 284 18.61 -2.59 -33.70
CA PHE A 284 17.42 -2.45 -32.88
C PHE A 284 17.72 -1.66 -31.59
N PHE A 285 18.77 -2.02 -30.84
CA PHE A 285 19.14 -1.28 -29.62
C PHE A 285 19.54 0.18 -29.90
N VAL A 286 20.25 0.44 -31.00
CA VAL A 286 20.57 1.81 -31.44
C VAL A 286 19.30 2.59 -31.78
N PHE A 287 18.28 1.94 -32.36
CA PHE A 287 16.98 2.55 -32.59
C PHE A 287 16.28 2.92 -31.28
N LEU A 288 16.22 2.00 -30.32
CA LEU A 288 15.60 2.26 -29.01
C LEU A 288 16.29 3.41 -28.26
N GLN A 289 17.63 3.38 -28.19
CA GLN A 289 18.42 4.42 -27.50
C GLN A 289 18.37 5.78 -28.20
N GLY A 290 18.20 5.78 -29.52
CA GLY A 290 18.14 6.99 -30.32
C GLY A 290 16.75 7.64 -30.39
N TRP A 291 15.70 6.96 -29.92
CA TRP A 291 14.32 7.44 -30.00
C TRP A 291 14.11 8.70 -29.15
N LYS A 292 13.56 9.74 -29.76
CA LYS A 292 13.16 10.99 -29.11
C LYS A 292 11.73 11.29 -29.49
N GLU A 293 10.86 11.46 -28.51
CA GLU A 293 9.42 11.61 -28.75
C GLU A 293 9.10 12.80 -29.67
N ASP A 294 9.79 13.92 -29.44
CA ASP A 294 9.57 15.17 -30.17
C ASP A 294 10.35 15.27 -31.50
N ASP A 295 11.11 14.24 -31.90
CA ASP A 295 11.93 14.24 -33.12
C ASP A 295 11.57 13.05 -34.04
N PRO A 296 10.64 13.26 -35.00
CA PRO A 296 10.22 12.23 -35.95
C PRO A 296 11.35 11.63 -36.80
N ALA A 297 12.48 12.32 -36.96
CA ALA A 297 13.62 11.79 -37.71
C ALA A 297 14.24 10.57 -37.00
N THR A 298 14.12 10.49 -35.68
CA THR A 298 14.61 9.36 -34.88
C THR A 298 13.74 8.11 -35.00
N HIS A 299 12.47 8.27 -35.41
CA HIS A 299 11.47 7.20 -35.40
C HIS A 299 11.63 6.19 -36.54
N LYS A 300 12.48 6.50 -37.55
CA LYS A 300 12.70 5.67 -38.75
C LYS A 300 11.40 5.29 -39.49
N GLY A 301 10.41 6.18 -39.44
CA GLY A 301 9.09 5.95 -40.04
C GLY A 301 8.20 4.95 -39.28
N LEU A 302 8.58 4.53 -38.07
CA LEU A 302 7.78 3.69 -37.20
C LEU A 302 6.89 4.56 -36.28
N ASN A 303 5.70 4.08 -35.98
CA ASN A 303 4.82 4.67 -34.98
C ASN A 303 4.52 3.61 -33.91
N LEU A 304 5.07 3.77 -32.71
CA LEU A 304 5.01 2.76 -31.65
C LEU A 304 3.62 2.62 -31.03
N ASP A 305 2.75 3.62 -31.19
CA ASP A 305 1.38 3.61 -30.67
C ASP A 305 0.40 2.87 -31.61
N LYS A 306 0.80 2.65 -32.86
CA LYS A 306 0.00 1.97 -33.89
C LYS A 306 0.55 0.60 -34.28
N LEU A 307 1.87 0.47 -34.33
CA LEU A 307 2.51 -0.78 -34.71
C LEU A 307 2.55 -1.74 -33.51
N THR A 308 2.31 -3.01 -33.81
CA THR A 308 2.52 -4.08 -32.84
C THR A 308 4.01 -4.35 -32.66
N MET A 309 4.43 -4.88 -31.51
CA MET A 309 5.84 -5.22 -31.29
C MET A 309 6.34 -6.27 -32.29
N ARG A 310 5.48 -7.20 -32.73
CA ARG A 310 5.78 -8.16 -33.80
C ARG A 310 6.19 -7.46 -35.10
N GLN A 311 5.48 -6.40 -35.50
CA GLN A 311 5.80 -5.63 -36.70
C GLN A 311 7.13 -4.88 -36.55
N VAL A 312 7.42 -4.36 -35.35
CA VAL A 312 8.71 -3.72 -35.06
C VAL A 312 9.84 -4.74 -35.16
N TYR A 313 9.71 -5.93 -34.56
CA TYR A 313 10.72 -6.98 -34.70
C TYR A 313 10.94 -7.44 -36.15
N GLN A 314 9.87 -7.57 -36.92
CA GLN A 314 9.94 -7.88 -38.36
C GLN A 314 10.69 -6.81 -39.14
N HIS A 315 10.48 -5.52 -38.83
CA HIS A 315 11.20 -4.42 -39.47
C HIS A 315 12.73 -4.53 -39.26
N PHE A 316 13.17 -4.94 -38.08
CA PHE A 316 14.60 -5.16 -37.78
C PHE A 316 15.11 -6.55 -38.16
N GLY A 317 14.21 -7.47 -38.56
CA GLY A 317 14.53 -8.84 -38.93
C GLY A 317 15.05 -9.69 -37.77
N LEU A 318 14.62 -9.43 -36.54
CA LEU A 318 15.09 -10.17 -35.35
C LEU A 318 14.59 -11.61 -35.38
N GLU A 319 15.46 -12.57 -35.07
CA GLU A 319 15.13 -13.98 -35.01
C GLU A 319 14.28 -14.31 -33.76
N PRO A 320 13.46 -15.38 -33.78
CA PRO A 320 12.58 -15.73 -32.64
C PRO A 320 13.31 -15.80 -31.29
N GLY A 321 14.49 -16.44 -31.24
CA GLY A 321 15.27 -16.50 -30.00
C GLY A 321 15.75 -15.14 -29.47
N THR A 322 15.91 -14.15 -30.36
CA THR A 322 16.21 -12.77 -29.97
C THR A 322 14.97 -12.05 -29.45
N GLN A 323 13.82 -12.29 -30.07
CA GLN A 323 12.54 -11.75 -29.61
C GLN A 323 12.23 -12.28 -28.20
N ASP A 324 12.42 -13.57 -27.96
CA ASP A 324 12.26 -14.22 -26.65
C ASP A 324 13.06 -13.48 -25.56
N PHE A 325 14.38 -13.33 -25.72
CA PHE A 325 15.15 -12.68 -24.65
C PHE A 325 14.84 -11.19 -24.51
N ILE A 326 14.49 -10.48 -25.59
CA ILE A 326 14.10 -9.07 -25.49
C ILE A 326 12.77 -8.92 -24.75
N GLY A 327 11.76 -9.72 -25.09
CA GLY A 327 10.45 -9.69 -24.45
C GLY A 327 10.49 -10.10 -22.99
N HIS A 328 11.11 -11.24 -22.71
CA HIS A 328 11.06 -11.87 -21.39
C HIS A 328 12.17 -11.37 -20.46
N ALA A 329 13.38 -11.11 -20.95
CA ALA A 329 14.52 -10.76 -20.09
C ALA A 329 14.85 -9.27 -20.03
N LEU A 330 14.41 -8.46 -21.00
CA LEU A 330 14.56 -6.99 -20.96
C LEU A 330 13.23 -6.29 -20.68
N ALA A 331 12.17 -6.62 -21.42
CA ALA A 331 10.85 -6.03 -21.22
C ALA A 331 10.06 -6.69 -20.07
N LEU A 332 10.52 -7.85 -19.59
CA LEU A 332 9.98 -8.54 -18.42
C LEU A 332 8.50 -8.91 -18.56
N TYR A 333 8.07 -9.28 -19.77
CA TYR A 333 6.74 -9.88 -19.97
C TYR A 333 6.71 -11.33 -19.47
N LEU A 334 5.52 -11.76 -19.05
CA LEU A 334 5.24 -13.12 -18.56
C LEU A 334 4.99 -14.11 -19.69
N ASP A 335 4.47 -13.62 -20.82
CA ASP A 335 4.03 -14.37 -21.99
C ASP A 335 4.24 -13.54 -23.27
N ASP A 336 3.84 -14.10 -24.41
CA ASP A 336 4.03 -13.52 -25.74
C ASP A 336 2.87 -12.61 -26.21
N ASP A 337 1.88 -12.30 -25.36
CA ASP A 337 0.73 -11.47 -25.75
C ASP A 337 1.15 -10.05 -26.15
N TYR A 338 2.25 -9.56 -25.59
CA TYR A 338 2.82 -8.25 -25.93
C TYR A 338 3.19 -8.12 -27.41
N LEU A 339 3.47 -9.23 -28.11
CA LEU A 339 3.81 -9.22 -29.53
C LEU A 339 2.67 -8.64 -30.38
N ASN A 340 1.43 -8.78 -29.92
CA ASN A 340 0.23 -8.35 -30.64
C ASN A 340 -0.35 -7.03 -30.09
N LYS A 341 0.27 -6.45 -29.05
CA LYS A 341 -0.09 -5.14 -28.47
C LYS A 341 0.75 -4.01 -29.09
N PRO A 342 0.34 -2.73 -28.98
CA PRO A 342 1.15 -1.59 -29.41
C PRO A 342 2.56 -1.63 -28.82
N ALA A 343 3.56 -1.31 -29.64
CA ALA A 343 4.97 -1.41 -29.27
C ALA A 343 5.43 -0.38 -28.22
N ARG A 344 4.63 0.66 -27.95
CA ARG A 344 4.91 1.73 -26.98
C ARG A 344 5.27 1.19 -25.60
N GLU A 345 4.43 0.33 -25.04
CA GLU A 345 4.63 -0.21 -23.69
C GLU A 345 5.92 -1.05 -23.63
N THR A 346 6.15 -1.90 -24.64
CA THR A 346 7.38 -2.71 -24.73
C THR A 346 8.62 -1.82 -24.86
N TYR A 347 8.55 -0.75 -25.65
CA TYR A 347 9.62 0.23 -25.75
C TYR A 347 9.94 0.86 -24.37
N GLU A 348 8.92 1.32 -23.65
CA GLU A 348 9.07 1.93 -22.32
C GLU A 348 9.68 0.97 -21.30
N ARG A 349 9.22 -0.30 -21.28
CA ARG A 349 9.79 -1.36 -20.42
C ARG A 349 11.28 -1.62 -20.75
N ILE A 350 11.67 -1.67 -22.02
CA ILE A 350 13.08 -1.86 -22.41
C ILE A 350 13.92 -0.62 -22.05
N VAL A 351 13.39 0.59 -22.24
CA VAL A 351 14.08 1.83 -21.84
C VAL A 351 14.26 1.89 -20.33
N LEU A 352 13.26 1.46 -19.56
CA LEU A 352 13.35 1.36 -18.11
C LEU A 352 14.46 0.40 -17.66
N TYR A 353 14.53 -0.79 -18.28
CA TYR A 353 15.58 -1.77 -18.01
C TYR A 353 16.98 -1.22 -18.33
N THR A 354 17.16 -0.66 -19.54
CA THR A 354 18.46 -0.15 -20.01
C THR A 354 18.92 1.08 -19.22
N THR A 355 18.00 1.98 -18.86
CA THR A 355 18.29 3.13 -17.97
C THR A 355 18.72 2.66 -16.58
N SER A 356 18.06 1.62 -16.04
CA SER A 356 18.40 1.05 -14.74
C SER A 356 19.75 0.33 -14.76
N MET A 357 20.08 -0.37 -15.84
CA MET A 357 21.41 -0.92 -16.09
C MET A 357 22.48 0.17 -16.12
N ALA A 358 22.24 1.26 -16.85
CA ALA A 358 23.19 2.36 -16.99
C ALA A 358 23.52 3.05 -15.67
N ARG A 359 22.61 3.02 -14.69
CA ARG A 359 22.81 3.65 -13.37
C ARG A 359 23.88 2.95 -12.53
N TRP A 360 23.97 1.61 -12.59
CA TRP A 360 24.79 0.83 -11.65
C TRP A 360 25.66 -0.27 -12.31
N GLY A 361 25.51 -0.56 -13.59
CA GLY A 361 26.45 -1.33 -14.43
C GLY A 361 26.42 -2.87 -14.36
N LYS A 362 26.05 -3.51 -13.22
CA LYS A 362 26.04 -4.98 -13.09
C LYS A 362 24.72 -5.63 -13.51
N SER A 363 23.63 -5.16 -12.92
CA SER A 363 22.23 -5.53 -13.21
C SER A 363 21.32 -4.30 -13.02
N PRO A 364 20.06 -4.31 -13.52
CA PRO A 364 19.14 -3.18 -13.33
C PRO A 364 18.47 -3.22 -11.95
N TYR A 365 18.81 -4.21 -11.13
CA TYR A 365 18.08 -4.56 -9.93
C TYR A 365 18.82 -4.16 -8.67
N ILE A 366 18.05 -3.73 -7.69
CA ILE A 366 18.48 -3.54 -6.31
C ILE A 366 17.58 -4.35 -5.38
N TYR A 367 18.09 -4.64 -4.20
CA TYR A 367 17.40 -5.37 -3.17
C TYR A 367 17.80 -4.84 -1.79
N PRO A 368 16.85 -4.69 -0.85
CA PRO A 368 17.14 -4.16 0.48
C PRO A 368 18.04 -5.11 1.27
N LEU A 369 18.97 -4.55 2.04
CA LEU A 369 19.63 -5.31 3.09
C LEU A 369 18.59 -5.77 4.10
N TYR A 370 18.77 -6.97 4.66
CA TYR A 370 17.85 -7.64 5.59
C TYR A 370 16.50 -8.09 4.98
N GLY A 371 16.39 -8.08 3.65
CA GLY A 371 15.26 -8.68 2.94
C GLY A 371 14.06 -7.75 2.76
N LEU A 372 13.03 -8.25 2.10
CA LEU A 372 11.88 -7.42 1.69
C LEU A 372 11.00 -6.99 2.87
N GLY A 373 11.07 -7.68 4.00
CA GLY A 373 10.36 -7.33 5.24
C GLY A 373 10.68 -5.93 5.76
N GLU A 374 11.81 -5.33 5.37
CA GLU A 374 12.13 -3.94 5.71
C GLU A 374 11.23 -2.93 4.99
N LEU A 375 10.68 -3.27 3.82
CA LEU A 375 9.81 -2.37 3.07
C LEU A 375 8.46 -2.14 3.78
N PRO A 376 7.66 -3.18 4.13
CA PRO A 376 6.43 -2.98 4.92
C PRO A 376 6.68 -2.23 6.23
N GLN A 377 7.77 -2.56 6.95
CA GLN A 377 8.13 -1.89 8.21
C GLN A 377 8.42 -0.40 8.02
N SER A 378 9.14 -0.04 6.95
CA SER A 378 9.48 1.36 6.65
C SER A 378 8.23 2.18 6.30
N PHE A 379 7.30 1.61 5.54
CA PHE A 379 6.01 2.25 5.26
C PHE A 379 5.09 2.31 6.47
N ALA A 380 5.13 1.31 7.36
CA ALA A 380 4.42 1.36 8.63
C ALA A 380 4.91 2.52 9.51
N ARG A 381 6.23 2.69 9.60
CA ARG A 381 6.85 3.84 10.27
C ARG A 381 6.44 5.16 9.64
N LEU A 382 6.45 5.25 8.31
CA LEU A 382 6.00 6.45 7.60
C LEU A 382 4.56 6.79 7.98
N SER A 383 3.64 5.84 7.84
CA SER A 383 2.24 6.07 8.14
C SER A 383 2.05 6.51 9.60
N ALA A 384 2.79 5.92 10.55
CA ALA A 384 2.78 6.32 11.96
C ALA A 384 3.25 7.77 12.19
N ILE A 385 4.29 8.24 11.48
CA ILE A 385 4.75 9.65 11.55
C ILE A 385 3.64 10.63 11.17
N TYR A 386 2.75 10.22 10.26
CA TYR A 386 1.60 11.01 9.80
C TYR A 386 0.32 10.76 10.60
N GLY A 387 0.41 10.03 11.73
CA GLY A 387 -0.73 9.77 12.62
C GLY A 387 -1.53 8.52 12.26
N GLY A 388 -1.02 7.65 11.40
CA GLY A 388 -1.53 6.29 11.20
C GLY A 388 -1.30 5.43 12.44
N THR A 389 -2.18 4.46 12.67
CA THR A 389 -2.08 3.51 13.78
C THR A 389 -1.97 2.10 13.22
N TYR A 390 -0.96 1.34 13.66
CA TYR A 390 -0.75 -0.06 13.27
C TYR A 390 -1.09 -0.99 14.43
N MET A 391 -1.83 -2.06 14.14
CA MET A 391 -2.21 -3.10 15.10
C MET A 391 -1.87 -4.46 14.50
N LEU A 392 -0.82 -5.10 15.00
CA LEU A 392 -0.52 -6.51 14.72
C LEU A 392 -1.24 -7.40 15.73
N ASP A 393 -1.31 -8.70 15.45
CA ASP A 393 -1.97 -9.72 16.28
C ASP A 393 -3.42 -9.33 16.66
N LYS A 394 -4.12 -8.65 15.74
CA LYS A 394 -5.50 -8.18 15.94
C LYS A 394 -6.40 -8.85 14.91
N GLN A 395 -7.19 -9.82 15.38
CA GLN A 395 -8.11 -10.56 14.53
C GLN A 395 -9.21 -9.66 13.97
N VAL A 396 -9.58 -9.90 12.72
CA VAL A 396 -10.73 -9.27 12.07
C VAL A 396 -11.81 -10.33 11.91
N ASP A 397 -12.85 -10.23 12.73
CA ASP A 397 -13.92 -11.24 12.77
C ASP A 397 -14.99 -10.97 11.72
N GLU A 398 -15.24 -9.70 11.38
CA GLU A 398 -16.31 -9.32 10.46
C GLU A 398 -16.04 -7.98 9.75
N ILE A 399 -16.36 -7.96 8.46
CA ILE A 399 -16.49 -6.74 7.66
C ILE A 399 -17.93 -6.24 7.79
N VAL A 400 -18.12 -5.16 8.55
CA VAL A 400 -19.45 -4.60 8.83
C VAL A 400 -19.90 -3.77 7.63
N LEU A 401 -21.12 -4.03 7.15
CA LEU A 401 -21.75 -3.33 6.03
C LEU A 401 -22.94 -2.47 6.51
N ASN A 402 -23.21 -1.39 5.79
CA ASN A 402 -24.45 -0.63 5.90
C ASN A 402 -25.60 -1.38 5.19
N ASP A 403 -26.83 -0.94 5.42
CA ASP A 403 -28.03 -1.52 4.80
C ASP A 403 -28.01 -1.47 3.25
N ASP A 404 -27.31 -0.50 2.68
CA ASP A 404 -27.11 -0.35 1.23
C ASP A 404 -26.00 -1.28 0.67
N GLY A 405 -25.32 -2.03 1.53
CA GLY A 405 -24.24 -2.94 1.18
C GLY A 405 -22.86 -2.29 1.08
N THR A 406 -22.71 -1.01 1.39
CA THR A 406 -21.42 -0.32 1.46
C THR A 406 -20.69 -0.62 2.77
N PHE A 407 -19.37 -0.46 2.78
CA PHE A 407 -18.54 -0.65 3.96
C PHE A 407 -18.88 0.33 5.09
N ALA A 408 -19.03 -0.20 6.31
CA ALA A 408 -19.34 0.57 7.52
C ALA A 408 -18.24 0.52 8.57
N GLY A 409 -17.44 -0.55 8.60
CA GLY A 409 -16.42 -0.75 9.61
C GLY A 409 -15.89 -2.18 9.69
N VAL A 410 -15.04 -2.42 10.68
CA VAL A 410 -14.48 -3.73 11.00
C VAL A 410 -14.74 -4.05 12.47
N ARG A 411 -15.13 -5.29 12.75
CA ARG A 411 -15.31 -5.81 14.11
C ARG A 411 -14.17 -6.77 14.49
N SER A 412 -13.67 -6.61 15.71
CA SER A 412 -12.63 -7.44 16.34
C SER A 412 -13.05 -7.72 17.77
N GLY A 413 -13.44 -8.96 18.06
CA GLY A 413 -14.14 -9.33 19.29
C GLY A 413 -15.44 -8.55 19.44
N ASP A 414 -15.56 -7.85 20.57
CA ASP A 414 -16.70 -6.99 20.92
C ASP A 414 -16.52 -5.54 20.45
N GLU A 415 -15.35 -5.19 19.91
CA GLU A 415 -15.05 -3.82 19.46
C GLU A 415 -15.33 -3.66 17.97
N THR A 416 -15.97 -2.54 17.59
CA THR A 416 -16.19 -2.19 16.18
C THR A 416 -15.61 -0.81 15.88
N VAL A 417 -14.73 -0.72 14.89
CA VAL A 417 -14.23 0.55 14.37
C VAL A 417 -14.96 0.90 13.08
N ARG A 418 -15.54 2.10 13.02
CA ARG A 418 -16.25 2.61 11.84
C ARG A 418 -15.32 3.37 10.92
N ALA A 419 -15.51 3.19 9.62
CA ALA A 419 -14.77 3.89 8.57
C ALA A 419 -15.59 3.93 7.27
N LYS A 420 -15.28 4.89 6.38
CA LYS A 420 -16.00 5.07 5.11
C LYS A 420 -15.53 4.11 4.01
N MET A 421 -14.37 3.48 4.18
CA MET A 421 -13.79 2.55 3.22
C MET A 421 -12.75 1.65 3.89
N VAL A 422 -12.48 0.52 3.23
CA VAL A 422 -11.43 -0.42 3.60
C VAL A 422 -10.57 -0.77 2.39
N ILE A 423 -9.28 -0.94 2.64
CA ILE A 423 -8.32 -1.54 1.71
C ILE A 423 -7.81 -2.83 2.34
N GLY A 424 -7.57 -3.88 1.58
CA GLY A 424 -6.82 -5.01 2.12
C GLY A 424 -6.58 -6.14 1.13
N ASP A 425 -5.80 -7.11 1.58
CA ASP A 425 -5.48 -8.28 0.77
C ASP A 425 -6.66 -9.29 0.69
N PRO A 426 -6.69 -10.16 -0.33
CA PRO A 426 -7.78 -11.12 -0.56
C PRO A 426 -8.16 -12.00 0.65
N SER A 427 -7.24 -12.27 1.57
CA SER A 427 -7.48 -13.15 2.73
C SER A 427 -8.49 -12.58 3.72
N TYR A 428 -8.76 -11.27 3.70
CA TYR A 428 -9.79 -10.62 4.51
C TYR A 428 -11.18 -10.64 3.87
N PHE A 429 -11.27 -11.04 2.59
CA PHE A 429 -12.49 -10.90 1.79
C PHE A 429 -12.94 -12.23 1.15
N GLY A 430 -12.69 -13.34 1.83
CA GLY A 430 -13.22 -14.65 1.44
C GLY A 430 -12.35 -15.46 0.48
N ALA A 431 -11.08 -15.10 0.28
CA ALA A 431 -10.14 -15.96 -0.45
C ALA A 431 -10.13 -17.39 0.13
N GLY A 432 -10.33 -18.38 -0.74
CA GLY A 432 -10.36 -19.79 -0.38
C GLY A 432 -11.64 -20.25 0.35
N LYS A 433 -12.67 -19.40 0.46
CA LYS A 433 -13.96 -19.75 1.08
C LYS A 433 -15.09 -19.72 0.05
N GLU A 434 -16.15 -20.51 0.29
CA GLU A 434 -17.43 -20.31 -0.40
C GLU A 434 -18.01 -18.94 -0.04
N ALA A 435 -18.83 -18.36 -0.92
CA ALA A 435 -19.27 -16.96 -0.83
C ALA A 435 -19.82 -16.61 0.58
N ASP A 436 -19.09 -15.77 1.30
CA ASP A 436 -19.47 -15.26 2.62
C ASP A 436 -20.71 -14.36 2.48
N GLY A 437 -21.80 -14.70 3.17
CA GLY A 437 -23.10 -14.04 3.01
C GLY A 437 -23.65 -14.05 1.58
N GLY A 438 -23.19 -14.97 0.71
CA GLY A 438 -23.62 -15.07 -0.69
C GLY A 438 -22.99 -14.07 -1.66
N ARG A 439 -22.00 -13.26 -1.26
CA ARG A 439 -21.27 -12.34 -2.16
C ARG A 439 -19.80 -12.74 -2.31
N LEU A 440 -19.45 -13.23 -3.49
CA LEU A 440 -18.05 -13.46 -3.87
C LEU A 440 -17.36 -12.11 -4.08
N ARG A 441 -16.25 -11.84 -3.36
CA ARG A 441 -15.48 -10.59 -3.50
C ARG A 441 -14.16 -10.76 -4.26
N VAL A 442 -13.64 -11.97 -4.27
CA VAL A 442 -12.39 -12.34 -4.95
C VAL A 442 -12.57 -13.64 -5.71
N VAL A 443 -11.86 -13.80 -6.81
CA VAL A 443 -11.82 -15.02 -7.63
C VAL A 443 -10.40 -15.57 -7.67
N GLU A 444 -10.26 -16.89 -7.62
CA GLU A 444 -8.97 -17.56 -7.88
C GLU A 444 -8.65 -17.44 -9.38
N ASP A 445 -7.57 -16.75 -9.71
CA ASP A 445 -7.12 -16.47 -11.08
C ASP A 445 -5.99 -17.42 -11.54
N GLY A 446 -5.57 -18.32 -10.65
CA GLY A 446 -4.53 -19.31 -10.91
C GLY A 446 -3.80 -19.73 -9.66
N LYS A 447 -2.64 -20.37 -9.84
CA LYS A 447 -1.75 -20.78 -8.75
C LYS A 447 -0.30 -20.51 -9.13
N VAL A 448 0.54 -20.25 -8.13
CA VAL A 448 1.99 -20.12 -8.26
C VAL A 448 2.66 -21.21 -7.45
N VAL A 449 3.58 -21.95 -8.07
CA VAL A 449 4.49 -22.84 -7.35
C VAL A 449 5.78 -22.08 -7.03
N ARG A 450 6.26 -22.17 -5.79
CA ARG A 450 7.54 -21.60 -5.34
C ARG A 450 8.36 -22.67 -4.64
N ALA A 451 9.66 -22.72 -4.92
CA ALA A 451 10.61 -23.54 -4.19
C ALA A 451 11.72 -22.67 -3.61
N ILE A 452 11.75 -22.55 -2.28
CA ILE A 452 12.84 -21.92 -1.54
C ILE A 452 13.94 -22.95 -1.36
N CYS A 453 15.12 -22.66 -1.89
CA CYS A 453 16.28 -23.54 -1.86
C CYS A 453 17.45 -22.89 -1.12
N ILE A 454 17.98 -23.58 -0.12
CA ILE A 454 19.22 -23.19 0.57
C ILE A 454 20.38 -23.89 -0.13
N LEU A 455 21.37 -23.13 -0.55
CA LEU A 455 22.60 -23.60 -1.20
C LEU A 455 23.82 -23.24 -0.34
N LYS A 456 24.88 -24.04 -0.47
CA LYS A 456 26.20 -23.78 0.15
C LYS A 456 27.26 -23.35 -0.88
N HIS A 457 26.80 -22.89 -2.03
CA HIS A 457 27.63 -22.44 -3.15
C HIS A 457 26.83 -21.47 -4.03
N PRO A 458 27.51 -20.59 -4.80
CA PRO A 458 26.84 -19.81 -5.83
C PRO A 458 26.28 -20.70 -6.93
N ILE A 459 25.29 -20.21 -7.67
CA ILE A 459 24.69 -20.94 -8.78
C ILE A 459 25.74 -21.19 -9.88
N PRO A 460 25.91 -22.43 -10.39
CA PRO A 460 26.83 -22.73 -11.49
C PRO A 460 26.55 -21.87 -12.73
N GLY A 461 27.61 -21.34 -13.36
CA GLY A 461 27.50 -20.53 -14.57
C GLY A 461 27.20 -19.03 -14.37
N THR A 462 27.26 -18.54 -13.13
CA THR A 462 27.05 -17.11 -12.79
C THR A 462 28.33 -16.36 -12.40
N ASP A 463 29.51 -16.90 -12.75
CA ASP A 463 30.82 -16.33 -12.39
C ASP A 463 31.02 -16.11 -10.87
N GLY A 464 30.39 -16.97 -10.04
CA GLY A 464 30.49 -16.88 -8.59
C GLY A 464 29.72 -15.72 -7.97
N SER A 465 28.74 -15.17 -8.68
CA SER A 465 27.90 -14.04 -8.23
C SER A 465 27.24 -14.32 -6.88
N ASP A 466 27.18 -13.29 -6.02
CA ASP A 466 26.58 -13.34 -4.69
C ASP A 466 25.05 -13.14 -4.70
N SER A 467 24.51 -12.60 -5.78
CA SER A 467 23.08 -12.52 -6.05
C SER A 467 22.79 -12.46 -7.55
N VAL A 468 21.73 -13.13 -7.99
CA VAL A 468 21.36 -13.17 -9.41
C VAL A 468 19.85 -13.20 -9.62
N GLN A 469 19.43 -12.67 -10.77
CA GLN A 469 18.18 -13.04 -11.41
C GLN A 469 18.47 -13.98 -12.58
N ILE A 470 17.67 -15.05 -12.73
CA ILE A 470 17.68 -15.90 -13.92
C ILE A 470 16.24 -16.02 -14.43
N ILE A 471 16.05 -15.76 -15.72
CA ILE A 471 14.77 -15.93 -16.40
C ILE A 471 14.90 -17.12 -17.35
N ILE A 472 13.94 -18.04 -17.27
CA ILE A 472 13.79 -19.16 -18.21
C ILE A 472 12.56 -18.88 -19.06
N PRO A 473 12.72 -18.37 -20.29
CA PRO A 473 11.61 -18.06 -21.16
C PRO A 473 10.78 -19.32 -21.44
N GLN A 474 9.47 -19.18 -21.46
CA GLN A 474 8.48 -20.25 -21.65
C GLN A 474 8.79 -21.14 -22.86
N ASN A 475 9.25 -20.53 -23.97
CA ASN A 475 9.56 -21.19 -25.24
C ASN A 475 10.79 -22.12 -25.14
N GLN A 476 11.67 -21.92 -24.14
CA GLN A 476 12.85 -22.77 -23.91
C GLN A 476 12.53 -24.05 -23.15
N VAL A 477 11.37 -24.12 -22.50
CA VAL A 477 10.94 -25.24 -21.66
C VAL A 477 9.53 -25.76 -22.02
N ASN A 478 9.01 -25.35 -23.19
CA ASN A 478 7.71 -25.75 -23.72
C ASN A 478 6.55 -25.50 -22.73
N ARG A 479 6.50 -24.27 -22.21
CA ARG A 479 5.47 -23.77 -21.28
C ARG A 479 4.72 -22.59 -21.89
N ARG A 480 3.71 -22.10 -21.16
CA ARG A 480 2.98 -20.85 -21.46
C ARG A 480 3.32 -19.71 -20.51
N ASN A 481 4.16 -19.97 -19.52
CA ASN A 481 4.63 -18.99 -18.55
C ASN A 481 6.09 -19.27 -18.23
N ASP A 482 6.85 -18.20 -18.03
CA ASP A 482 8.25 -18.25 -17.65
C ASP A 482 8.49 -18.91 -16.29
N ILE A 483 9.73 -19.37 -16.08
CA ILE A 483 10.23 -19.76 -14.76
C ILE A 483 11.27 -18.73 -14.31
N TYR A 484 11.12 -18.23 -13.10
CA TYR A 484 12.01 -17.24 -12.50
C TYR A 484 12.89 -17.86 -11.42
N ILE A 485 14.13 -17.41 -11.32
CA ILE A 485 15.03 -17.70 -10.21
C ILE A 485 15.55 -16.38 -9.65
N ALA A 486 15.27 -16.12 -8.38
CA ALA A 486 15.88 -15.04 -7.63
C ALA A 486 16.82 -15.65 -6.58
N MET A 487 18.08 -15.23 -6.57
CA MET A 487 19.05 -15.69 -5.58
C MET A 487 19.73 -14.51 -4.89
N VAL A 488 19.78 -14.58 -3.57
CA VAL A 488 20.47 -13.64 -2.68
C VAL A 488 21.29 -14.44 -1.65
N SER A 489 22.19 -13.77 -0.93
CA SER A 489 23.11 -14.43 0.00
C SER A 489 23.42 -13.56 1.22
N SER A 490 24.36 -13.98 2.06
CA SER A 490 24.79 -13.22 3.25
C SER A 490 25.25 -11.79 2.93
N THR A 491 25.62 -11.51 1.68
CA THR A 491 25.99 -10.16 1.24
C THR A 491 24.83 -9.16 1.26
N HIS A 492 23.59 -9.66 1.34
CA HIS A 492 22.33 -8.92 1.52
C HIS A 492 21.78 -9.05 2.95
N LYS A 493 22.50 -9.71 3.87
CA LYS A 493 22.09 -9.93 5.27
C LYS A 493 20.78 -10.72 5.45
N VAL A 494 20.52 -11.67 4.54
CA VAL A 494 19.31 -12.52 4.56
C VAL A 494 19.57 -13.97 4.96
N CYS A 495 20.84 -14.35 5.11
CA CYS A 495 21.26 -15.66 5.59
C CYS A 495 22.70 -15.60 6.16
N ALA A 496 23.12 -16.67 6.84
CA ALA A 496 24.47 -16.82 7.37
C ALA A 496 25.56 -16.84 6.27
N ASP A 497 26.81 -16.60 6.67
CA ASP A 497 27.94 -16.58 5.74
C ASP A 497 28.12 -17.90 4.97
N ASN A 498 28.47 -17.79 3.69
CA ASN A 498 28.58 -18.90 2.72
C ASN A 498 27.26 -19.65 2.44
N ILE A 499 26.12 -19.10 2.86
CA ILE A 499 24.79 -19.57 2.48
C ILE A 499 24.22 -18.68 1.38
N TYR A 500 23.46 -19.30 0.48
CA TYR A 500 22.72 -18.64 -0.59
C TYR A 500 21.28 -19.13 -0.55
N VAL A 501 20.33 -18.22 -0.73
CA VAL A 501 18.90 -18.51 -0.78
C VAL A 501 18.46 -18.25 -2.20
N ALA A 502 18.11 -19.31 -2.92
CA ALA A 502 17.59 -19.27 -4.28
C ALA A 502 16.11 -19.68 -4.27
N ILE A 503 15.26 -18.94 -4.97
CA ILE A 503 13.83 -19.22 -5.03
C ILE A 503 13.44 -19.38 -6.48
N VAL A 504 12.84 -20.53 -6.81
CA VAL A 504 12.36 -20.87 -8.15
C VAL A 504 10.84 -20.75 -8.18
N SER A 505 10.27 -20.00 -9.13
CA SER A 505 8.83 -19.78 -9.23
C SER A 505 8.28 -19.81 -10.66
N THR A 506 7.03 -20.26 -10.83
CA THR A 506 6.27 -20.17 -12.09
C THR A 506 4.77 -20.27 -11.82
N ILE A 507 3.94 -19.86 -12.78
CA ILE A 507 2.49 -20.11 -12.78
C ILE A 507 2.25 -21.61 -12.99
N VAL A 508 1.27 -22.19 -12.28
CA VAL A 508 0.94 -23.62 -12.40
C VAL A 508 0.11 -23.88 -13.66
N GLU A 509 0.57 -24.79 -14.51
CA GLU A 509 -0.09 -25.19 -15.76
C GLU A 509 -0.57 -26.65 -15.73
N THR A 510 -0.10 -27.46 -14.78
CA THR A 510 -0.35 -28.90 -14.71
C THR A 510 -0.79 -29.34 -13.32
N SER A 511 -1.20 -30.61 -13.20
CA SER A 511 -1.57 -31.22 -11.91
C SER A 511 -0.38 -31.62 -11.06
N VAL A 512 0.87 -31.41 -11.51
CA VAL A 512 2.09 -31.75 -10.76
C VAL A 512 3.03 -30.54 -10.70
N PRO A 513 2.69 -29.50 -9.90
CA PRO A 513 3.34 -28.20 -9.97
C PRO A 513 4.86 -28.23 -9.73
N GLU A 514 5.34 -29.10 -8.83
CA GLU A 514 6.77 -29.20 -8.54
C GLU A 514 7.60 -29.67 -9.76
N LYS A 515 7.02 -30.45 -10.69
CA LYS A 515 7.74 -30.85 -11.90
C LYS A 515 7.94 -29.68 -12.87
N GLU A 516 7.09 -28.66 -12.80
CA GLU A 516 7.14 -27.51 -13.70
C GLU A 516 8.37 -26.62 -13.42
N ILE A 517 8.83 -26.57 -12.17
CA ILE A 517 10.03 -25.83 -11.76
C ILE A 517 11.32 -26.66 -11.85
N GLN A 518 11.24 -27.91 -12.29
CA GLN A 518 12.39 -28.81 -12.40
C GLN A 518 13.54 -28.23 -13.27
N PRO A 519 13.27 -27.56 -14.42
CA PRO A 519 14.33 -26.91 -15.19
C PRO A 519 15.10 -25.86 -14.38
N GLY A 520 14.40 -25.07 -13.55
CA GLY A 520 15.03 -24.09 -12.67
C GLY A 520 15.82 -24.73 -11.54
N LEU A 521 15.28 -25.77 -10.90
CA LEU A 521 15.97 -26.53 -9.84
C LEU A 521 17.28 -27.17 -10.34
N GLN A 522 17.31 -27.65 -11.59
CA GLN A 522 18.52 -28.25 -12.18
C GLN A 522 19.66 -27.24 -12.36
N LEU A 523 19.34 -25.94 -12.53
CA LEU A 523 20.36 -24.90 -12.65
C LEU A 523 21.05 -24.59 -11.32
N LEU A 524 20.41 -24.89 -10.18
CA LEU A 524 20.91 -24.50 -8.86
C LEU A 524 22.14 -25.30 -8.41
N GLY A 525 22.44 -26.44 -9.03
CA GLY A 525 23.44 -27.40 -8.53
C GLY A 525 22.96 -28.18 -7.29
N PRO A 526 23.86 -28.71 -6.45
CA PRO A 526 23.49 -29.39 -5.20
C PRO A 526 22.67 -28.52 -4.23
N ILE A 527 21.39 -28.85 -4.06
CA ILE A 527 20.50 -28.17 -3.11
C ILE A 527 20.66 -28.80 -1.73
N HIS A 528 20.94 -27.98 -0.71
CA HIS A 528 21.08 -28.46 0.67
C HIS A 528 19.71 -28.62 1.35
N GLU A 529 18.85 -27.61 1.22
CA GLU A 529 17.46 -27.68 1.71
C GLU A 529 16.48 -27.13 0.67
N LYS A 530 15.27 -27.68 0.63
CA LYS A 530 14.20 -27.27 -0.28
C LYS A 530 12.84 -27.23 0.44
N PHE A 531 12.11 -26.14 0.25
CA PHE A 531 10.75 -25.94 0.74
C PHE A 531 9.85 -25.56 -0.44
N VAL A 532 8.86 -26.39 -0.76
CA VAL A 532 7.98 -26.20 -1.92
C VAL A 532 6.59 -25.79 -1.45
N THR A 533 6.03 -24.76 -2.08
CA THR A 533 4.67 -24.28 -1.84
C THR A 533 3.92 -24.11 -3.15
N VAL A 534 2.61 -24.29 -3.09
CA VAL A 534 1.69 -23.93 -4.16
C VAL A 534 0.64 -23.02 -3.56
N SER A 535 0.62 -21.76 -4.00
CA SER A 535 -0.30 -20.74 -3.49
C SER A 535 -1.30 -20.33 -4.57
N PRO A 536 -2.61 -20.29 -4.28
CA PRO A 536 -3.57 -19.65 -5.17
C PRO A 536 -3.28 -18.14 -5.28
N ILE A 537 -3.60 -17.57 -6.44
CA ILE A 537 -3.59 -16.12 -6.66
C ILE A 537 -5.03 -15.63 -6.85
N TYR A 538 -5.37 -14.53 -6.18
CA TYR A 538 -6.72 -13.97 -6.20
C TYR A 538 -6.73 -12.56 -6.79
N THR A 539 -7.82 -12.28 -7.51
CA THR A 539 -8.11 -10.97 -8.10
C THR A 539 -9.50 -10.51 -7.61
N PRO A 540 -9.70 -9.21 -7.29
CA PRO A 540 -11.03 -8.68 -6.97
C PRO A 540 -12.03 -8.87 -8.11
N VAL A 541 -13.30 -9.16 -7.78
CA VAL A 541 -14.38 -9.24 -8.78
C VAL A 541 -14.94 -7.88 -9.18
N SER A 542 -14.65 -6.83 -8.41
CA SER A 542 -15.12 -5.46 -8.61
C SER A 542 -14.06 -4.44 -8.25
N ASP A 543 -14.19 -3.23 -8.78
CA ASP A 543 -13.26 -2.13 -8.52
C ASP A 543 -13.40 -1.49 -7.11
N GLY A 544 -14.41 -1.88 -6.33
CA GLY A 544 -14.63 -1.37 -4.97
C GLY A 544 -15.24 0.03 -4.90
N THR A 545 -15.53 0.68 -6.04
CA THR A 545 -16.05 2.06 -6.05
C THR A 545 -17.50 2.13 -5.56
N GLN A 546 -18.28 1.06 -5.75
CA GLN A 546 -19.68 0.97 -5.32
C GLN A 546 -19.80 0.63 -3.83
N ASP A 547 -19.08 -0.38 -3.34
CA ASP A 547 -19.20 -0.89 -1.97
C ASP A 547 -18.13 -0.33 -1.00
N LYS A 548 -17.16 0.44 -1.50
CA LYS A 548 -16.05 1.03 -0.75
C LYS A 548 -15.10 -0.01 -0.13
N ILE A 549 -15.00 -1.17 -0.77
CA ILE A 549 -14.11 -2.27 -0.39
C ILE A 549 -13.08 -2.46 -1.50
N TYR A 550 -11.87 -1.96 -1.28
CA TYR A 550 -10.80 -1.95 -2.28
C TYR A 550 -9.82 -3.09 -1.99
N ILE A 551 -9.92 -4.16 -2.76
CA ILE A 551 -9.10 -5.35 -2.57
C ILE A 551 -7.92 -5.30 -3.53
N THR A 552 -6.74 -5.62 -3.02
CA THR A 552 -5.49 -5.76 -3.80
C THR A 552 -5.39 -7.15 -4.43
N ARG A 553 -4.46 -7.34 -5.37
CA ARG A 553 -4.19 -8.63 -5.99
C ARG A 553 -3.15 -9.44 -5.21
N SER A 554 -3.26 -10.76 -5.27
CA SER A 554 -2.19 -11.64 -4.79
C SER A 554 -0.90 -11.46 -5.59
N TYR A 555 0.25 -11.72 -4.96
CA TYR A 555 1.55 -11.63 -5.63
C TYR A 555 1.75 -12.74 -6.68
N ASP A 556 2.04 -12.31 -7.90
CA ASP A 556 2.34 -13.19 -9.04
C ASP A 556 3.69 -13.93 -8.92
N ALA A 557 4.04 -14.69 -9.96
CA ALA A 557 5.28 -15.46 -10.03
C ALA A 557 6.53 -14.65 -10.40
N THR A 558 6.41 -13.38 -10.82
CA THR A 558 7.54 -12.58 -11.32
C THR A 558 8.57 -12.34 -10.22
N SER A 559 9.84 -12.22 -10.62
CA SER A 559 10.95 -11.89 -9.71
C SER A 559 11.16 -10.39 -9.51
N HIS A 560 10.22 -9.53 -9.89
CA HIS A 560 10.31 -8.07 -9.72
C HIS A 560 8.99 -7.46 -9.26
N PHE A 561 9.01 -6.15 -8.94
CA PHE A 561 7.87 -5.45 -8.34
C PHE A 561 6.95 -4.70 -9.31
N GLU A 562 7.24 -4.63 -10.62
CA GLU A 562 6.45 -3.80 -11.55
C GLU A 562 4.92 -4.07 -11.47
N THR A 563 4.49 -5.33 -11.49
CA THR A 563 3.05 -5.69 -11.37
C THR A 563 2.45 -5.33 -10.00
N VAL A 564 3.26 -5.32 -8.94
CA VAL A 564 2.85 -4.87 -7.60
C VAL A 564 2.63 -3.36 -7.59
N VAL A 565 3.49 -2.60 -8.27
CA VAL A 565 3.36 -1.14 -8.35
C VAL A 565 2.18 -0.74 -9.23
N GLU A 566 1.94 -1.46 -10.32
CA GLU A 566 0.74 -1.31 -11.15
C GLU A 566 -0.53 -1.47 -10.28
N ASP A 567 -0.56 -2.46 -9.37
CA ASP A 567 -1.69 -2.68 -8.45
C ASP A 567 -1.82 -1.56 -7.40
N VAL A 568 -0.70 -1.06 -6.84
CA VAL A 568 -0.71 0.12 -5.96
C VAL A 568 -1.31 1.33 -6.66
N GLN A 569 -0.90 1.62 -7.90
CA GLN A 569 -1.40 2.78 -8.66
C GLN A 569 -2.89 2.63 -8.98
N ASP A 570 -3.32 1.44 -9.39
CA ASP A 570 -4.73 1.13 -9.66
C ASP A 570 -5.59 1.33 -8.40
N VAL A 571 -5.21 0.69 -7.28
CA VAL A 571 -5.97 0.80 -6.02
C VAL A 571 -5.98 2.24 -5.52
N PHE A 572 -4.84 2.95 -5.58
CA PHE A 572 -4.77 4.36 -5.20
C PHE A 572 -5.74 5.21 -6.04
N LYS A 573 -5.78 4.99 -7.36
CA LYS A 573 -6.69 5.70 -8.26
C LYS A 573 -8.16 5.42 -7.93
N ARG A 574 -8.51 4.15 -7.67
CA ARG A 574 -9.87 3.76 -7.28
C ARG A 574 -10.29 4.39 -5.95
N VAL A 575 -9.37 4.48 -4.99
CA VAL A 575 -9.60 5.08 -3.66
C VAL A 575 -9.69 6.61 -3.72
N MET A 576 -8.77 7.26 -4.42
CA MET A 576 -8.61 8.72 -4.41
C MET A 576 -9.34 9.43 -5.56
N GLY A 577 -9.77 8.71 -6.59
CA GLY A 577 -10.41 9.26 -7.79
C GLY A 577 -9.47 10.07 -8.70
N LYS A 578 -8.16 9.97 -8.48
CA LYS A 578 -7.10 10.66 -9.25
C LYS A 578 -5.86 9.77 -9.36
N ASP A 579 -5.07 9.98 -10.41
CA ASP A 579 -3.79 9.29 -10.56
C ASP A 579 -2.78 9.70 -9.46
N LEU A 580 -1.87 8.80 -9.13
CA LEU A 580 -0.80 9.07 -8.16
C LEU A 580 0.22 10.05 -8.75
N GLU A 581 0.29 11.25 -8.17
CA GLU A 581 1.25 12.27 -8.58
C GLU A 581 2.44 12.33 -7.62
N LEU A 582 3.59 11.79 -8.03
CA LEU A 582 4.82 11.82 -7.23
C LEU A 582 5.51 13.20 -7.34
N LYS A 583 4.99 14.20 -6.62
CA LYS A 583 5.60 15.55 -6.57
C LYS A 583 6.84 15.57 -5.69
N LYS A 584 7.88 16.32 -6.07
CA LYS A 584 9.03 16.51 -5.19
C LYS A 584 8.58 17.28 -3.96
N ARG A 585 8.70 16.69 -2.77
CA ARG A 585 8.29 17.33 -1.53
C ARG A 585 9.15 18.57 -1.30
N GLU A 586 8.52 19.73 -1.19
CA GLU A 586 9.21 20.90 -0.63
C GLU A 586 9.56 20.51 0.81
N ALA A 587 10.85 20.58 1.14
CA ALA A 587 11.28 20.28 2.49
C ALA A 587 10.66 21.35 3.41
N ASP A 588 9.68 20.94 4.20
CA ASP A 588 9.28 21.67 5.40
C ASP A 588 10.47 21.63 6.37
N PHE A 589 11.49 22.44 6.10
CA PHE A 589 12.48 22.85 7.08
C PHE A 589 11.79 23.83 8.02
N ASP A 590 10.98 23.31 8.94
CA ASP A 590 10.57 24.00 10.17
C ASP A 590 9.87 23.00 11.11
N GLN A 591 10.66 22.09 11.68
CA GLN A 591 10.42 21.51 13.01
C GLN A 591 11.75 21.34 13.75
#